data_AF-A0A532UQ06-F1
#
_entry.id   AF-A0A532UQ06-F1
#
_cell.length_a   1.000
_cell.length_b   1.000
_cell.length_c   1.000
_cell.angle_alpha   90.00
_cell.angle_beta   90.00
_cell.angle_gamma   90.00
#
_symmetry.space_group_name_H-M   'P 1'
#
loop_
_entity.id
_entity.type
_entity.pdbx_description
1 polymer ?
#
loop_
_entity_poly.entity_id
_entity_poly.type
_entity_poly.pdbx_seq_one_letter_code
_entity_poly.pdbx_strand_id
1 'polypeptide(L)'
;MSTKRKNQRNIALLALITLTALLLTASLSVITESSLAQDSEEPWSGWPLAGSWITWIPEMEPITEPAIIQDTLTPLDPAGDRLAYRQQYTNGDPTFLSIYPEADNASHLIGEAVKTGRNTYEYTIIGYGFKTQPANRGQLKYIFVTSGTTTLIDRNTRQDTVYLSLYGPDKDVNPADGLPDEGTEPDLCIGPFGGVMKRVPLMPPCVPPPPPEG
;
A
#
# COMPACT_ATOMS: atom_id res chain seq x y z
N MET A 1 3.60 66.52 1.15
CA MET A 1 3.81 65.08 1.45
C MET A 1 3.70 64.83 2.95
N SER A 2 2.50 64.63 3.52
CA SER A 2 2.33 64.07 4.89
C SER A 2 0.84 63.90 5.21
N THR A 3 0.17 62.90 4.62
CA THR A 3 -1.23 62.59 4.98
C THR A 3 -1.60 61.13 4.76
N LYS A 4 -0.94 60.41 3.84
CA LYS A 4 -1.21 58.98 3.59
C LYS A 4 -0.75 58.02 4.69
N ARG A 5 0.26 58.38 5.50
CA ARG A 5 0.83 57.48 6.53
C ARG A 5 0.01 57.35 7.81
N LYS A 6 -0.94 58.26 8.08
CA LYS A 6 -1.74 58.25 9.32
C LYS A 6 -2.93 57.27 9.27
N ASN A 7 -3.49 57.01 8.09
CA ASN A 7 -4.65 56.13 7.94
C ASN A 7 -4.32 54.63 7.97
N GLN A 8 -3.09 54.21 7.65
CA GLN A 8 -2.71 52.79 7.72
C GLN A 8 -2.47 52.28 9.15
N ARG A 9 -2.05 53.15 10.08
CA ARG A 9 -1.81 52.77 11.48
C ARG A 9 -3.11 52.53 12.27
N ASN A 10 -4.19 53.23 11.94
CA ASN A 10 -5.47 53.09 12.63
C ASN A 10 -6.24 51.83 12.21
N ILE A 11 -6.08 51.40 10.95
CA ILE A 11 -6.72 50.16 10.44
C ILE A 11 -6.04 48.91 11.02
N ALA A 12 -4.72 48.94 11.21
CA ALA A 12 -3.99 47.82 11.81
C ALA A 12 -4.30 47.63 13.31
N LEU A 13 -4.57 48.71 14.06
CA LEU A 13 -4.92 48.62 15.49
C LEU A 13 -6.35 48.08 15.72
N LEU A 14 -7.29 48.39 14.83
CA LEU A 14 -8.68 47.92 14.92
C LEU A 14 -8.81 46.42 14.62
N ALA A 15 -8.02 45.89 13.66
CA ALA A 15 -8.02 44.46 13.33
C ALA A 15 -7.44 43.58 14.47
N LEU A 16 -6.47 44.09 15.23
CA LEU A 16 -5.83 43.35 16.32
C LEU A 16 -6.74 43.22 17.55
N ILE A 17 -7.58 44.23 17.83
CA ILE A 17 -8.55 44.22 18.94
C ILE A 17 -9.72 43.27 18.64
N THR A 18 -10.18 43.18 17.38
CA THR A 18 -11.22 42.21 17.01
C THR A 18 -10.72 40.76 17.06
N LEU A 19 -9.44 40.51 16.79
CA LEU A 19 -8.90 39.14 16.85
C LEU A 19 -8.64 38.67 18.29
N THR A 20 -8.33 39.57 19.23
CA THR A 20 -8.19 39.23 20.65
C THR A 20 -9.54 39.06 21.35
N ALA A 21 -10.59 39.77 20.93
CA ALA A 21 -11.94 39.56 21.46
C ALA A 21 -12.55 38.20 21.04
N LEU A 22 -12.17 37.66 19.87
CA LEU A 22 -12.64 36.34 19.42
C LEU A 22 -11.92 35.16 20.10
N LEU A 23 -10.75 35.39 20.70
CA LEU A 23 -9.95 34.38 21.39
C LEU A 23 -10.31 34.22 22.88
N LEU A 24 -11.19 35.08 23.43
CA LEU A 24 -11.54 35.12 24.86
C LEU A 24 -12.96 34.61 25.18
N THR A 25 -13.72 34.12 24.20
CA THR A 25 -15.03 33.46 24.43
C THR A 25 -15.01 31.94 24.27
N ALA A 26 -13.83 31.34 24.04
CA ALA A 26 -13.69 29.89 23.83
C ALA A 26 -13.39 29.09 25.13
N SER A 27 -13.41 29.73 26.29
CA SER A 27 -13.28 29.06 27.58
C SER A 27 -14.51 29.36 28.45
N LEU A 28 -15.49 28.47 28.41
CA LEU A 28 -16.20 27.90 29.57
C LEU A 28 -17.47 27.18 29.09
N SER A 29 -17.28 25.92 28.69
CA SER A 29 -18.30 24.87 28.86
C SER A 29 -17.57 23.63 29.34
N VAL A 30 -17.20 23.62 30.62
CA VAL A 30 -17.00 22.37 31.36
C VAL A 30 -18.41 21.85 31.63
N ILE A 31 -18.93 21.02 30.73
CA ILE A 31 -20.03 20.12 31.06
C ILE A 31 -19.37 18.84 31.58
N THR A 32 -19.41 18.68 32.89
CA THR A 32 -19.25 17.39 33.56
C THR A 32 -20.43 16.51 33.19
N GLU A 33 -20.25 15.63 32.21
CA GLU A 33 -21.08 14.44 32.01
C GLU A 33 -20.24 13.20 32.34
N SER A 34 -20.18 12.92 33.64
CA SER A 34 -19.87 11.60 34.15
C SER A 34 -21.14 10.76 34.13
N SER A 35 -21.44 10.09 33.02
CA SER A 35 -22.20 8.85 33.03
C SER A 35 -22.03 8.13 31.69
N LEU A 36 -21.38 6.96 31.75
CA LEU A 36 -21.21 6.01 30.66
C LEU A 36 -20.27 6.52 29.55
N ALA A 37 -18.97 6.34 29.76
CA ALA A 37 -18.11 5.88 28.68
C ALA A 37 -18.69 4.54 28.19
N GLN A 38 -19.76 4.63 27.41
CA GLN A 38 -20.12 3.59 26.48
C GLN A 38 -18.93 3.56 25.54
N ASP A 39 -18.16 2.48 25.59
CA ASP A 39 -17.24 2.09 24.54
C ASP A 39 -18.00 2.22 23.22
N SER A 40 -17.97 3.41 22.61
CA SER A 40 -18.08 3.49 21.18
C SER A 40 -16.78 2.86 20.72
N GLU A 41 -16.78 1.53 20.62
CA GLU A 41 -15.90 0.82 19.73
C GLU A 41 -16.00 1.58 18.41
N GLU A 42 -15.07 2.51 18.20
CA GLU A 42 -14.98 3.22 16.96
C GLU A 42 -14.94 2.12 15.89
N PRO A 43 -15.79 2.17 14.85
CA PRO A 43 -16.01 1.03 13.95
C PRO A 43 -14.74 0.52 13.24
N TRP A 44 -13.64 1.24 13.40
CA TRP A 44 -12.30 1.06 12.87
C TRP A 44 -11.34 0.28 13.80
N SER A 45 -11.65 0.05 15.08
CA SER A 45 -10.71 -0.56 16.04
C SER A 45 -10.49 -2.08 15.87
N GLY A 46 -10.97 -2.71 14.80
CA GLY A 46 -11.02 -4.17 14.74
C GLY A 46 -10.94 -4.83 13.36
N TRP A 47 -10.54 -4.12 12.29
CA TRP A 47 -10.38 -4.77 10.99
C TRP A 47 -8.93 -5.16 10.75
N PRO A 48 -8.59 -6.46 10.81
CA PRO A 48 -7.23 -6.89 10.56
C PRO A 48 -6.91 -6.74 9.07
N LEU A 49 -5.71 -6.24 8.76
CA LEU A 49 -5.18 -6.25 7.39
C LEU A 49 -5.00 -7.68 6.86
N ALA A 50 -4.79 -8.64 7.76
CA ALA A 50 -4.66 -10.05 7.45
C ALA A 50 -5.81 -10.58 6.57
N GLY A 51 -5.49 -11.49 5.67
CA GLY A 51 -6.42 -12.12 4.73
C GLY A 51 -5.97 -12.00 3.28
N SER A 52 -6.87 -12.40 2.38
CA SER A 52 -6.64 -12.38 0.93
C SER A 52 -7.28 -11.17 0.28
N TRP A 53 -6.54 -10.54 -0.63
CA TRP A 53 -6.95 -9.34 -1.34
C TRP A 53 -6.73 -9.51 -2.84
N ILE A 54 -7.53 -8.82 -3.63
CA ILE A 54 -7.43 -8.81 -5.09
C ILE A 54 -7.61 -7.38 -5.61
N THR A 55 -6.87 -7.04 -6.65
CA THR A 55 -7.11 -5.82 -7.43
C THR A 55 -6.98 -6.08 -8.91
N TRP A 56 -7.53 -5.14 -9.67
CA TRP A 56 -7.52 -5.09 -11.10
C TRP A 56 -6.93 -3.74 -11.50
N ILE A 57 -5.70 -3.76 -12.02
CA ILE A 57 -5.06 -2.54 -12.54
C ILE A 57 -5.50 -2.40 -13.99
N PRO A 58 -6.18 -1.30 -14.35
CA PRO A 58 -6.67 -1.11 -15.71
C PRO A 58 -5.51 -1.07 -16.71
N GLU A 59 -5.85 -1.27 -17.98
CA GLU A 59 -4.93 -1.13 -19.11
C GLU A 59 -4.23 0.23 -19.06
N MET A 60 -2.91 0.21 -19.28
CA MET A 60 -2.07 1.39 -19.37
C MET A 60 -1.18 1.22 -20.59
N GLU A 61 -1.36 2.03 -21.63
CA GLU A 61 -0.54 1.97 -22.85
C GLU A 61 0.97 1.83 -22.53
N PRO A 62 1.68 0.83 -23.10
CA PRO A 62 1.27 -0.07 -24.18
C PRO A 62 0.59 -1.39 -23.74
N ILE A 63 0.22 -1.53 -22.48
CA ILE A 63 -0.38 -2.72 -21.88
C ILE A 63 -1.86 -2.79 -22.25
N THR A 64 -2.21 -3.75 -23.10
CA THR A 64 -3.59 -3.96 -23.59
C THR A 64 -4.41 -4.92 -22.72
N GLU A 65 -3.78 -5.61 -21.78
CA GLU A 65 -4.47 -6.53 -20.86
C GLU A 65 -4.25 -6.06 -19.42
N PRO A 66 -5.32 -5.92 -18.64
CA PRO A 66 -5.21 -5.39 -17.29
C PRO A 66 -4.53 -6.39 -16.35
N ALA A 67 -3.71 -5.91 -15.42
CA ALA A 67 -3.03 -6.78 -14.46
C ALA A 67 -3.98 -7.19 -13.32
N ILE A 68 -3.99 -8.49 -13.00
CA ILE A 68 -4.70 -9.06 -11.86
C ILE A 68 -3.68 -9.39 -10.78
N ILE A 69 -3.79 -8.73 -9.64
CA ILE A 69 -2.88 -8.92 -8.51
C ILE A 69 -3.65 -9.52 -7.35
N GLN A 70 -3.06 -10.56 -6.75
CA GLN A 70 -3.58 -11.24 -5.57
C GLN A 70 -2.57 -11.19 -4.44
N ASP A 71 -3.04 -10.78 -3.27
CA ASP A 71 -2.24 -10.67 -2.08
C ASP A 71 -2.77 -11.58 -0.98
N THR A 72 -1.88 -12.09 -0.15
CA THR A 72 -2.22 -12.80 1.08
C THR A 72 -1.31 -12.29 2.19
N LEU A 73 -1.94 -11.81 3.27
CA LEU A 73 -1.25 -11.30 4.44
C LEU A 73 -1.58 -12.17 5.65
N THR A 74 -0.54 -12.70 6.30
CA THR A 74 -0.65 -13.62 7.44
C THR A 74 -0.02 -12.99 8.67
N PRO A 75 -0.71 -12.90 9.82
CA PRO A 75 -0.13 -12.36 11.05
C PRO A 75 1.13 -13.13 11.47
N LEU A 76 2.17 -12.40 11.86
CA LEU A 76 3.42 -12.94 12.41
C LEU A 76 3.51 -12.78 13.93
N ASP A 77 2.66 -11.93 14.51
CA ASP A 77 2.54 -11.74 15.94
C ASP A 77 1.07 -11.78 16.38
N PRO A 78 0.80 -12.01 17.68
CA PRO A 78 -0.57 -12.04 18.20
C PRO A 78 -1.31 -10.70 18.12
N ALA A 79 -0.59 -9.58 18.00
CA ALA A 79 -1.17 -8.24 17.92
C ALA A 79 -1.67 -7.90 16.50
N GLY A 80 -1.19 -8.63 15.49
CA GLY A 80 -1.43 -8.32 14.07
C GLY A 80 -0.69 -7.07 13.61
N ASP A 81 0.40 -6.71 14.28
CA ASP A 81 1.20 -5.53 13.97
C ASP A 81 2.22 -5.83 12.87
N ARG A 82 2.69 -7.08 12.76
CA ARG A 82 3.51 -7.57 11.65
C ARG A 82 2.79 -8.67 10.89
N LEU A 83 2.85 -8.60 9.57
CA LEU A 83 2.26 -9.58 8.68
C LEU A 83 3.30 -10.04 7.65
N ALA A 84 3.40 -11.35 7.44
CA ALA A 84 4.03 -11.88 6.25
C ALA A 84 3.16 -11.52 5.05
N TYR A 85 3.76 -10.95 4.02
CA TYR A 85 3.08 -10.48 2.84
C TYR A 85 3.56 -11.27 1.63
N ARG A 86 2.64 -11.99 0.98
CA ARG A 86 2.85 -12.60 -0.33
C ARG A 86 1.96 -11.94 -1.38
N GLN A 87 2.53 -11.58 -2.53
CA GLN A 87 1.82 -11.06 -3.69
C GLN A 87 2.12 -11.92 -4.92
N GLN A 88 1.13 -12.07 -5.80
CA GLN A 88 1.29 -12.72 -7.09
C GLN A 88 0.48 -12.00 -8.17
N TYR A 89 1.05 -11.92 -9.37
CA TYR A 89 0.35 -11.47 -10.57
C TYR A 89 -0.22 -12.70 -11.26
N THR A 90 -1.55 -12.78 -11.41
CA THR A 90 -2.20 -13.93 -12.05
C THR A 90 -1.88 -14.01 -13.54
N ASN A 91 -1.70 -12.86 -14.17
CA ASN A 91 -1.34 -12.70 -15.58
C ASN A 91 -0.08 -11.81 -15.74
N GLY A 92 0.91 -12.00 -14.86
CA GLY A 92 2.12 -11.19 -14.87
C GLY A 92 2.95 -11.37 -16.14
N ASP A 93 3.52 -10.27 -16.63
CA ASP A 93 4.52 -10.27 -17.70
C ASP A 93 5.92 -10.45 -17.09
N PRO A 94 6.58 -11.60 -17.27
CA PRO A 94 7.90 -11.83 -16.70
C PRO A 94 8.97 -10.92 -17.30
N THR A 95 8.74 -10.32 -18.48
CA THR A 95 9.73 -9.44 -19.14
C THR A 95 9.73 -8.03 -18.58
N PHE A 96 8.77 -7.69 -17.72
CA PHE A 96 8.54 -6.34 -17.20
C PHE A 96 8.49 -5.32 -18.35
N LEU A 97 7.48 -5.41 -19.21
CA LEU A 97 7.30 -4.52 -20.36
C LEU A 97 8.50 -4.52 -21.30
N SER A 98 9.06 -5.71 -21.56
CA SER A 98 10.24 -5.90 -22.42
C SER A 98 11.54 -5.26 -21.92
N ILE A 99 11.61 -4.78 -20.68
CA ILE A 99 12.87 -4.28 -20.09
C ILE A 99 13.87 -5.44 -19.92
N TYR A 100 13.37 -6.61 -19.54
CA TYR A 100 14.15 -7.85 -19.41
C TYR A 100 13.61 -8.91 -20.38
N PRO A 101 13.87 -8.77 -21.70
CA PRO A 101 13.23 -9.58 -22.74
C PRO A 101 13.60 -11.07 -22.68
N GLU A 102 14.69 -11.41 -21.97
CA GLU A 102 15.09 -12.80 -21.77
C GLU A 102 14.34 -13.48 -20.61
N ALA A 103 13.69 -12.74 -19.71
CA ALA A 103 12.97 -13.35 -18.61
C ALA A 103 11.70 -14.06 -19.12
N ASP A 104 11.52 -15.33 -18.75
CA ASP A 104 10.36 -16.15 -19.14
C ASP A 104 9.59 -16.69 -17.93
N ASN A 105 10.03 -16.33 -16.72
CA ASN A 105 9.41 -16.72 -15.47
C ASN A 105 9.63 -15.61 -14.43
N ALA A 106 8.67 -15.45 -13.51
CA ALA A 106 8.77 -14.53 -12.38
C ALA A 106 8.27 -15.21 -11.11
N SER A 107 8.93 -14.97 -9.98
CA SER A 107 8.48 -15.49 -8.69
C SER A 107 7.28 -14.72 -8.17
N HIS A 108 6.62 -15.29 -7.16
CA HIS A 108 5.83 -14.48 -6.24
C HIS A 108 6.73 -13.47 -5.52
N LEU A 109 6.12 -12.38 -5.10
CA LEU A 109 6.77 -11.43 -4.22
C LEU A 109 6.49 -11.82 -2.77
N ILE A 110 7.49 -11.70 -1.91
CA ILE A 110 7.41 -12.01 -0.49
C ILE A 110 8.05 -10.90 0.34
N GLY A 111 7.57 -10.70 1.56
CA GLY A 111 8.15 -9.74 2.49
C GLY A 111 7.25 -9.54 3.70
N GLU A 112 7.25 -8.33 4.24
CA GLU A 112 6.48 -7.98 5.43
C GLU A 112 5.70 -6.69 5.26
N ALA A 113 4.58 -6.61 5.98
CA ALA A 113 3.86 -5.37 6.26
C ALA A 113 3.88 -5.13 7.77
N VAL A 114 4.21 -3.91 8.18
CA VAL A 114 4.33 -3.50 9.59
C VAL A 114 3.39 -2.34 9.85
N LYS A 115 2.61 -2.44 10.92
CA LYS A 115 1.65 -1.42 11.33
C LYS A 115 2.37 -0.17 11.83
N THR A 116 2.07 0.96 11.22
CA THR A 116 2.67 2.27 11.57
C THR A 116 1.63 3.27 12.09
N GLY A 117 0.35 2.97 11.92
CA GLY A 117 -0.75 3.77 12.43
C GLY A 117 -1.95 2.92 12.82
N ARG A 118 -3.08 3.58 13.12
CA ARG A 118 -4.30 2.88 13.52
C ARG A 118 -4.79 1.88 12.48
N ASN A 119 -4.75 2.27 11.21
CA ASN A 119 -5.22 1.51 10.05
C ASN A 119 -4.21 1.55 8.89
N THR A 120 -2.96 1.94 9.15
CA THR A 120 -1.91 2.14 8.15
C THR A 120 -0.74 1.21 8.44
N TYR A 121 -0.19 0.68 7.36
CA TYR A 121 0.93 -0.25 7.36
C TYR A 121 1.94 0.22 6.32
N GLU A 122 3.22 0.08 6.65
CA GLU A 122 4.30 0.15 5.67
C GLU A 122 4.67 -1.25 5.24
N TYR A 123 5.02 -1.45 3.98
CA TYR A 123 5.43 -2.76 3.50
C TYR A 123 6.58 -2.68 2.50
N THR A 124 7.32 -3.77 2.43
CA THR A 124 8.28 -4.06 1.38
C THR A 124 8.17 -5.53 1.03
N ILE A 125 8.05 -5.82 -0.26
CA ILE A 125 8.05 -7.18 -0.81
C ILE A 125 9.01 -7.27 -1.99
N ILE A 126 9.63 -8.43 -2.15
CA ILE A 126 10.66 -8.71 -3.14
C ILE A 126 10.30 -9.97 -3.93
N GLY A 127 10.50 -9.93 -5.23
CA GLY A 127 10.42 -11.06 -6.15
C GLY A 127 11.51 -10.98 -7.20
N TYR A 128 11.50 -11.93 -8.13
CA TYR A 128 12.63 -12.15 -9.04
C TYR A 128 12.13 -12.58 -10.41
N GLY A 129 12.78 -12.07 -11.45
CA GLY A 129 12.62 -12.54 -12.83
C GLY A 129 13.75 -13.48 -13.24
N PHE A 130 13.41 -14.54 -13.96
CA PHE A 130 14.36 -15.56 -14.38
C PHE A 130 14.24 -15.90 -15.86
N LYS A 131 15.37 -16.33 -16.43
CA LYS A 131 15.39 -17.18 -17.63
C LYS A 131 15.44 -18.64 -17.21
N THR A 132 14.44 -19.42 -17.60
CA THR A 132 14.39 -20.86 -17.35
C THR A 132 15.50 -21.57 -18.11
N GLN A 133 16.14 -22.55 -17.46
CA GLN A 133 17.22 -23.35 -18.03
C GLN A 133 16.88 -24.84 -17.96
N PRO A 134 17.08 -25.63 -19.04
CA PRO A 134 16.90 -27.06 -19.00
C PRO A 134 17.81 -27.71 -17.93
N ALA A 135 17.21 -28.50 -17.04
CA ALA A 135 17.89 -29.26 -15.98
C ALA A 135 18.78 -28.41 -15.04
N ASN A 136 18.52 -27.11 -14.91
CA ASN A 136 19.26 -26.22 -14.01
C ASN A 136 18.31 -25.23 -13.31
N ARG A 137 18.82 -24.50 -12.32
CA ARG A 137 18.13 -23.34 -11.73
C ARG A 137 18.02 -22.23 -12.78
N GLY A 138 16.94 -21.45 -12.71
CA GLY A 138 16.76 -20.30 -13.59
C GLY A 138 17.87 -19.27 -13.39
N GLN A 139 18.32 -18.63 -14.47
CA GLN A 139 19.26 -17.52 -14.39
C GLN A 139 18.52 -16.26 -13.96
N LEU A 140 18.93 -15.64 -12.85
CA LEU A 140 18.40 -14.36 -12.40
C LEU A 140 18.60 -13.29 -13.49
N LYS A 141 17.52 -12.57 -13.81
CA LYS A 141 17.52 -11.47 -14.78
C LYS A 141 17.27 -10.13 -14.12
N TYR A 142 16.45 -10.10 -13.08
CA TYR A 142 16.22 -8.91 -12.27
C TYR A 142 15.67 -9.29 -10.90
N ILE A 143 15.85 -8.39 -9.96
CA ILE A 143 15.22 -8.37 -8.65
C ILE A 143 14.17 -7.26 -8.70
N PHE A 144 12.95 -7.60 -8.31
CA PHE A 144 11.81 -6.69 -8.30
C PHE A 144 11.38 -6.42 -6.87
N VAL A 145 11.48 -5.17 -6.45
CA VAL A 145 11.07 -4.73 -5.11
C VAL A 145 9.87 -3.81 -5.26
N THR A 146 8.84 -4.05 -4.46
CA THR A 146 7.75 -3.09 -4.28
C THR A 146 7.71 -2.68 -2.82
N SER A 147 7.58 -1.40 -2.59
CA SER A 147 7.45 -0.84 -1.24
C SER A 147 6.36 0.21 -1.23
N GLY A 148 5.83 0.51 -0.05
CA GLY A 148 4.70 1.41 0.01
C GLY A 148 4.01 1.49 1.35
N THR A 149 2.85 2.14 1.31
CA THR A 149 1.91 2.18 2.42
C THR A 149 0.59 1.57 2.02
N THR A 150 -0.05 0.90 2.96
CA THR A 150 -1.40 0.34 2.83
C THR A 150 -2.27 0.92 3.93
N THR A 151 -3.40 1.49 3.55
CA THR A 151 -4.39 2.06 4.49
C THR A 151 -5.72 1.34 4.33
N LEU A 152 -6.23 0.76 5.43
CA LEU A 152 -7.57 0.18 5.46
C LEU A 152 -8.63 1.30 5.47
N ILE A 153 -9.45 1.33 4.43
CA ILE A 153 -10.54 2.30 4.23
C ILE A 153 -11.89 1.72 4.66
N ASP A 154 -12.04 0.40 4.57
CA ASP A 154 -13.12 -0.34 5.23
C ASP A 154 -12.68 -1.79 5.52
N ARG A 155 -13.56 -2.63 6.10
CA ARG A 155 -13.26 -4.05 6.39
C ARG A 155 -12.78 -4.82 5.16
N ASN A 156 -13.28 -4.45 3.98
CA ASN A 156 -13.10 -5.13 2.71
C ASN A 156 -12.39 -4.29 1.65
N THR A 157 -11.92 -3.09 1.98
CA THR A 157 -11.24 -2.19 1.04
C THR A 157 -9.99 -1.60 1.69
N ARG A 158 -8.89 -1.62 0.95
CA ARG A 158 -7.68 -0.87 1.28
C ARG A 158 -7.21 -0.04 0.09
N GLN A 159 -6.49 1.03 0.41
CA GLN A 159 -5.79 1.87 -0.55
C GLN A 159 -4.28 1.71 -0.34
N ASP A 160 -3.56 1.54 -1.44
CA ASP A 160 -2.12 1.35 -1.45
C ASP A 160 -1.44 2.53 -2.15
N THR A 161 -0.32 2.99 -1.61
CA THR A 161 0.64 3.87 -2.29
C THR A 161 1.88 3.04 -2.58
N VAL A 162 2.22 2.87 -3.85
CA VAL A 162 3.22 1.89 -4.30
C VAL A 162 4.39 2.55 -5.01
N TYR A 163 5.60 2.12 -4.67
CA TYR A 163 6.84 2.38 -5.39
C TYR A 163 7.38 1.06 -5.93
N LEU A 164 7.86 1.08 -7.17
CA LEU A 164 8.42 -0.07 -7.87
C LEU A 164 9.91 0.20 -8.11
N SER A 165 10.75 -0.75 -7.73
CA SER A 165 12.19 -0.72 -7.96
C SER A 165 12.64 -2.00 -8.66
N LEU A 166 13.41 -1.86 -9.74
CA LEU A 166 14.07 -2.97 -10.41
C LEU A 166 15.58 -2.85 -10.23
N TYR A 167 16.20 -3.97 -9.90
CA TYR A 167 17.64 -4.10 -9.77
C TYR A 167 18.13 -5.22 -10.67
N GLY A 168 19.24 -4.99 -11.36
CA GLY A 168 19.94 -6.02 -12.11
C GLY A 168 20.62 -7.04 -11.18
N PRO A 169 21.03 -8.21 -11.72
CA PRO A 169 21.77 -9.22 -10.98
C PRO A 169 23.13 -8.72 -10.48
N ASP A 170 23.66 -7.64 -11.07
CA ASP A 170 24.90 -6.97 -10.65
C ASP A 170 24.74 -6.14 -9.37
N LYS A 171 23.52 -6.05 -8.82
CA LYS A 171 23.24 -5.36 -7.56
C LYS A 171 23.23 -6.30 -6.34
N ASP A 172 23.36 -7.60 -6.52
CA ASP A 172 23.38 -8.62 -5.44
C ASP A 172 24.70 -9.41 -5.54
N VAL A 173 25.79 -8.81 -5.06
CA VAL A 173 27.15 -9.31 -5.29
C VAL A 173 27.86 -9.73 -4.01
N ASN A 174 27.68 -9.00 -2.90
CA ASN A 174 28.47 -9.24 -1.69
C ASN A 174 27.74 -8.91 -0.37
N PRO A 175 27.08 -9.91 0.26
CA PRO A 175 26.94 -11.30 -0.20
C PRO A 175 25.91 -11.42 -1.32
N ALA A 176 26.12 -12.38 -2.23
CA ALA A 176 25.08 -12.79 -3.17
C ALA A 176 23.99 -13.59 -2.43
N ASP A 177 23.10 -12.90 -1.72
CA ASP A 177 22.10 -13.47 -0.81
C ASP A 177 20.65 -13.34 -1.31
N GLY A 178 20.47 -12.75 -2.50
CA GLY A 178 19.18 -12.49 -3.12
C GLY A 178 18.64 -11.09 -2.83
N LEU A 179 19.33 -10.26 -2.05
CA LEU A 179 18.95 -8.88 -1.79
C LEU A 179 19.88 -7.92 -2.55
N PRO A 180 19.37 -6.78 -3.05
CA PRO A 180 20.26 -5.73 -3.50
C PRO A 180 21.21 -5.29 -2.37
N ASP A 181 22.50 -5.18 -2.67
CA ASP A 181 23.56 -4.74 -1.77
C ASP A 181 23.23 -3.34 -1.20
N GLU A 182 23.63 -3.10 0.05
CA GLU A 182 23.36 -1.84 0.74
C GLU A 182 23.90 -0.63 -0.03
N GLY A 183 23.06 0.39 -0.21
CA GLY A 183 23.42 1.63 -0.89
C GLY A 183 23.41 1.54 -2.42
N THR A 184 23.06 0.39 -3.01
CA THR A 184 22.88 0.30 -4.46
C THR A 184 21.58 0.99 -4.90
N GLU A 185 21.67 1.78 -5.97
CA GLU A 185 20.51 2.39 -6.61
C GLU A 185 19.85 1.38 -7.57
N PRO A 186 18.51 1.35 -7.65
CA PRO A 186 17.81 0.55 -8.64
C PRO A 186 18.09 1.06 -10.05
N ASP A 187 18.13 0.15 -11.02
CA ASP A 187 18.24 0.51 -12.44
C ASP A 187 16.98 1.28 -12.90
N LEU A 188 15.85 1.03 -12.25
CA LEU A 188 14.59 1.72 -12.49
C LEU A 188 13.81 1.89 -11.18
N CYS A 189 13.36 3.12 -10.90
CA CYS A 189 12.48 3.44 -9.78
C CYS A 189 11.27 4.23 -10.30
N ILE A 190 10.05 3.74 -10.08
CA ILE A 190 8.82 4.39 -10.54
C ILE A 190 7.79 4.44 -9.42
N GLY A 191 7.12 5.58 -9.28
CA GLY A 191 6.05 5.81 -8.32
C GLY A 191 5.99 7.29 -7.88
N PRO A 192 5.05 7.63 -6.98
CA PRO A 192 4.06 6.74 -6.37
C PRO A 192 2.91 6.40 -7.33
N PHE A 193 2.39 5.18 -7.20
CA PHE A 193 1.12 4.75 -7.79
C PHE A 193 0.05 4.56 -6.72
N GLY A 194 -1.19 4.88 -7.05
CA GLY A 194 -2.34 4.56 -6.20
C GLY A 194 -2.98 3.24 -6.62
N GLY A 195 -3.27 2.36 -5.66
CA GLY A 195 -4.00 1.11 -5.85
C GLY A 195 -5.20 1.02 -4.92
N VAL A 196 -6.28 0.39 -5.38
CA VAL A 196 -7.40 0.01 -4.51
C VAL A 196 -7.54 -1.50 -4.54
N MET A 197 -7.44 -2.16 -3.39
CA MET A 197 -7.66 -3.59 -3.31
C MET A 197 -8.94 -3.93 -2.57
N LYS A 198 -9.55 -5.04 -2.97
CA LYS A 198 -10.75 -5.60 -2.36
C LYS A 198 -10.43 -6.91 -1.68
N ARG A 199 -11.02 -7.14 -0.51
CA ARG A 199 -10.90 -8.42 0.19
C ARG A 199 -11.63 -9.48 -0.60
N VAL A 200 -11.02 -10.65 -0.76
CA VAL A 200 -11.68 -11.81 -1.39
C VAL A 200 -12.71 -12.37 -0.40
N PRO A 201 -14.02 -12.35 -0.72
CA PRO A 201 -15.03 -12.89 0.15
C PRO A 201 -15.07 -14.42 0.06
N LEU A 202 -15.69 -15.06 1.06
CA LEU A 202 -16.14 -16.44 0.90
C LEU A 202 -17.28 -16.46 -0.13
N MET A 203 -17.07 -17.19 -1.23
CA MET A 203 -18.12 -17.41 -2.22
C MET A 203 -19.03 -18.58 -1.77
N PRO A 204 -20.34 -18.51 -2.02
CA PRO A 204 -21.25 -19.62 -1.72
C PRO A 204 -20.88 -20.87 -2.54
N PRO A 205 -21.14 -22.08 -2.02
CA PRO A 205 -20.90 -23.31 -2.76
C PRO A 205 -21.82 -23.41 -3.98
N CYS A 206 -21.35 -24.07 -5.04
CA CYS A 206 -22.18 -24.43 -6.20
C CYS A 206 -23.17 -25.54 -5.80
N VAL A 207 -24.41 -25.45 -6.28
CA VAL A 207 -25.43 -26.49 -6.12
C VAL A 207 -25.59 -27.22 -7.47
N PRO A 208 -25.21 -28.50 -7.57
CA PRO A 208 -25.40 -29.26 -8.81
C PRO A 208 -26.89 -29.37 -9.18
N PRO A 209 -27.23 -29.38 -10.48
CA PRO A 209 -28.59 -29.72 -10.89
C PRO A 209 -28.93 -31.15 -10.47
N PRO A 210 -30.22 -31.48 -10.24
CA PRO A 210 -30.64 -32.85 -9.97
C PRO A 210 -30.26 -33.77 -11.15
N PRO A 211 -30.01 -35.07 -10.90
CA PRO A 211 -29.76 -36.03 -11.98
C PRO A 211 -30.98 -36.10 -12.93
N PRO A 212 -30.78 -36.40 -14.23
CA PRO A 212 -31.89 -36.57 -15.17
C PRO A 212 -32.86 -37.67 -14.70
N GLU A 213 -34.16 -37.46 -14.91
CA GLU A 213 -35.18 -38.49 -14.71
C GLU A 213 -34.96 -39.62 -15.74
N GLY A 214 -34.82 -40.86 -15.27
CA GLY A 214 -34.64 -42.07 -16.09
C GLY A 214 -35.95 -42.77 -16.39
#